data_AF-A0A954EL41-F1
#
_entry.id   AF-A0A954EL41-F1
#
_cell.length_a   1.000
_cell.length_b   1.000
_cell.length_c   1.000
_cell.angle_alpha   90.00
_cell.angle_beta   90.00
_cell.angle_gamma   90.00
#
_symmetry.space_group_name_H-M   'P 1'
#
loop_
_entity.id
_entity.type
_entity.pdbx_description
1 polymer ?
#
loop_
_entity_poly.entity_id
_entity_poly.type
_entity_poly.pdbx_seq_one_letter_code
_entity_poly.pdbx_strand_id
1 'polypeptide(L)' 'ESQRADPMGLAREFESLLLSRLMKDMRQSGFDESGMFPGDESDTLGSMFDLHMGRQLAMHGGFGLAKSLEPYLE' A
#
# COMPACT_ATOMS: atom_id res chain seq x y z
N GLU A 1 18.22 20.02 -14.44
CA GLU A 1 19.01 18.92 -13.84
C GLU A 1 18.28 17.62 -14.10
N SER A 2 18.94 16.61 -14.66
CA SER A 2 18.32 15.30 -14.87
C SER A 2 18.30 14.59 -13.52
N GLN A 3 17.12 14.49 -12.90
CA GLN A 3 16.95 13.77 -11.64
C GLN A 3 17.35 12.32 -11.88
N ARG A 4 18.46 11.86 -11.29
CA ARG A 4 18.81 10.44 -11.31
C ARG A 4 17.65 9.66 -10.69
N ALA A 5 17.23 8.59 -11.35
CA ALA A 5 16.20 7.72 -10.82
C ALA A 5 16.66 7.18 -9.45
N ASP A 6 15.74 7.17 -8.48
CA ASP A 6 15.90 6.49 -7.19
C ASP A 6 15.13 5.17 -7.24
N PRO A 7 15.74 4.08 -7.77
CA PRO A 7 15.07 2.80 -7.93
C PRO A 7 14.66 2.18 -6.59
N MET A 8 15.39 2.45 -5.51
CA MET A 8 15.01 2.00 -4.16
C MET A 8 13.78 2.77 -3.65
N GLY A 9 13.70 4.08 -3.88
CA GLY A 9 12.52 4.87 -3.62
C GLY A 9 11.29 4.34 -4.36
N LEU A 10 11.46 4.00 -5.65
CA LEU A 10 10.40 3.42 -6.48
C LEU A 10 9.94 2.04 -5.96
N ALA A 11 10.86 1.19 -5.52
CA ALA A 11 10.54 -0.12 -4.96
C ALA A 11 9.70 -0.03 -3.68
N ARG A 12 10.02 0.94 -2.79
CA ARG A 12 9.23 1.22 -1.58
C ARG A 12 7.85 1.79 -1.92
N GLU A 13 7.77 2.64 -2.92
CA GLU A 13 6.50 3.20 -3.37
C GLU A 13 5.61 2.12 -3.99
N PHE A 14 6.19 1.22 -4.78
CA PHE A 14 5.48 0.04 -5.30
C PHE A 14 4.95 -0.86 -4.18
N GLU A 15 5.78 -1.20 -3.18
CA GLU A 15 5.36 -1.97 -2.02
C GLU A 15 4.23 -1.27 -1.25
N SER A 16 4.27 0.06 -1.12
CA SER A 16 3.22 0.86 -0.49
C SER A 16 1.88 0.75 -1.24
N LEU A 17 1.90 0.81 -2.58
CA LEU A 17 0.70 0.67 -3.40
C LEU A 17 0.14 -0.75 -3.33
N LEU A 18 1.01 -1.76 -3.37
CA LEU A 18 0.62 -3.16 -3.23
C LEU A 18 -0.06 -3.42 -1.89
N LEU A 19 0.54 -2.96 -0.79
CA LEU A 19 -0.02 -3.07 0.56
C LEU A 19 -1.36 -2.34 0.66
N SER A 20 -1.47 -1.14 0.10
CA SER A 20 -2.73 -0.38 0.08
C SER A 20 -3.83 -1.16 -0.65
N ARG A 21 -3.48 -1.80 -1.77
CA ARG A 21 -4.42 -2.63 -2.53
C ARG A 21 -4.85 -3.87 -1.76
N LEU A 22 -3.91 -4.55 -1.10
CA LEU A 22 -4.20 -5.72 -0.27
C LEU A 22 -5.12 -5.36 0.90
N MET A 23 -4.88 -4.23 1.57
CA MET A 23 -5.74 -3.74 2.64
C MET A 23 -7.16 -3.45 2.15
N LYS A 24 -7.29 -2.84 0.96
CA LYS A 24 -8.57 -2.62 0.30
C LYS A 24 -9.29 -3.94 0.03
N ASP A 25 -8.60 -4.90 -0.57
CA ASP A 25 -9.17 -6.20 -0.92
C ASP A 25 -9.55 -7.00 0.34
N MET A 26 -8.78 -6.91 1.44
CA MET A 26 -9.13 -7.49 2.74
C MET A 26 -10.38 -6.86 3.35
N ARG A 27 -10.52 -5.52 3.29
CA ARG A 27 -11.77 -4.86 3.73
C ARG A 27 -12.95 -5.29 2.88
N GLN A 28 -12.78 -5.38 1.56
CA GLN A 28 -13.88 -5.71 0.66
C GLN A 28 -14.29 -7.20 0.74
N SER A 29 -13.36 -8.10 1.09
CA SER A 29 -13.61 -9.54 1.21
C SER A 29 -14.06 -9.99 2.60
N GLY A 30 -13.72 -9.25 3.65
CA GLY A 30 -13.99 -9.63 5.04
C GLY A 30 -15.36 -9.21 5.58
N PHE A 31 -16.15 -8.45 4.82
CA PHE A 31 -17.33 -7.79 5.36
C PHE A 31 -18.54 -7.82 4.41
N ASP A 32 -19.34 -8.88 4.51
CA ASP A 32 -20.70 -8.93 3.98
C ASP A 32 -21.58 -7.87 4.69
N GLU A 33 -22.11 -6.93 3.89
CA GLU A 33 -23.20 -5.96 4.13
C GLU A 33 -23.13 -5.03 5.38
N SER A 34 -22.19 -5.26 6.29
CA SER A 34 -22.10 -4.60 7.61
C SER A 34 -20.67 -4.22 8.00
N GLY A 35 -19.79 -4.06 7.00
CA GLY A 35 -18.37 -3.87 7.21
C GLY A 35 -17.95 -2.67 8.03
N MET A 36 -16.66 -2.65 8.41
CA MET A 36 -16.01 -1.58 9.17
C MET A 36 -16.27 -0.17 8.62
N PHE A 37 -16.61 -0.09 7.33
CA PHE A 37 -17.05 1.09 6.62
C PHE A 37 -18.23 0.69 5.72
N PRO A 38 -19.50 0.85 6.16
CA PRO A 38 -20.67 0.62 5.33
C PRO A 38 -21.16 1.93 4.67
N GLY A 39 -21.48 1.88 3.37
CA GLY A 39 -22.01 3.01 2.58
C GLY A 39 -20.96 3.78 1.74
N ASP A 40 -21.40 4.52 0.72
CA ASP A 40 -20.54 5.21 -0.28
C ASP A 40 -19.56 6.23 0.32
N GLU A 41 -19.97 7.01 1.33
CA GLU A 41 -19.08 7.94 2.03
C GLU A 41 -17.95 7.21 2.78
N SER A 42 -18.22 5.98 3.21
CA SER A 42 -17.28 5.16 3.96
C SER A 42 -16.20 4.54 3.06
N ASP A 43 -16.42 4.41 1.75
CA ASP A 43 -15.40 3.94 0.81
C ASP A 43 -14.27 4.96 0.63
N THR A 44 -14.58 6.26 0.77
CA THR A 44 -13.56 7.33 0.74
C THR A 44 -12.68 7.26 2.00
N LEU A 45 -13.29 7.15 3.18
CA LEU A 45 -12.56 7.00 4.45
C LEU A 45 -11.76 5.71 4.50
N GLY A 46 -12.35 4.59 4.04
CA GLY A 46 -11.68 3.30 3.92
C GLY A 46 -10.49 3.34 2.96
N SER A 47 -10.63 4.03 1.83
CA SER A 47 -9.53 4.20 0.87
C SER A 47 -8.37 5.05 1.44
N MET A 48 -8.68 6.10 2.22
CA MET A 48 -7.64 6.87 2.91
C MET A 48 -6.95 6.04 4.00
N PHE A 49 -7.72 5.22 4.72
CA PHE A 49 -7.18 4.29 5.70
C PHE A 49 -6.22 3.28 5.05
N ASP A 50 -6.61 2.65 3.94
CA ASP A 50 -5.77 1.70 3.20
C ASP A 50 -4.47 2.35 2.74
N LEU A 51 -4.55 3.56 2.17
CA LEU A 51 -3.40 4.29 1.67
C LEU A 51 -2.44 4.66 2.81
N HIS A 52 -2.98 5.13 3.93
CA HIS A 52 -2.17 5.47 5.09
C HIS A 52 -1.49 4.23 5.67
N MET A 53 -2.26 3.17 5.92
CA MET A 53 -1.75 1.92 6.48
C MET A 53 -0.76 1.24 5.54
N GLY A 54 -1.02 1.20 4.24
CA GLY A 54 -0.12 0.62 3.25
C GLY A 54 1.22 1.35 3.19
N ARG A 55 1.21 2.69 3.27
CA ARG A 55 2.43 3.50 3.35
C ARG A 55 3.19 3.25 4.65
N GLN A 56 2.51 3.25 5.80
CA GLN A 56 3.15 2.99 7.09
C GLN A 56 3.78 1.60 7.14
N LEU A 57 3.06 0.58 6.67
CA LEU A 57 3.56 -0.78 6.58
C LEU A 57 4.81 -0.85 5.69
N ALA A 58 4.78 -0.29 4.48
CA ALA A 58 5.94 -0.27 3.59
C ALA A 58 7.15 0.46 4.19
N MET A 59 6.94 1.59 4.86
CA MET A 59 8.01 2.36 5.52
C MET A 59 8.68 1.57 6.65
N HIS A 60 7.94 0.70 7.33
CA HIS A 60 8.45 -0.17 8.39
C HIS A 60 8.91 -1.56 7.90
N GLY A 61 9.04 -1.74 6.59
CA GLY A 61 9.56 -2.95 5.97
C GLY A 61 8.51 -3.91 5.41
N GLY A 62 7.22 -3.62 5.59
CA GLY A 62 6.10 -4.25 4.90
C GLY A 62 6.17 -5.78 4.87
N PHE A 63 6.23 -6.33 3.66
CA PHE A 63 6.48 -7.76 3.43
C PHE A 63 7.93 -8.03 3.00
N GLY A 64 8.79 -7.01 3.02
CA GLY A 64 10.19 -7.08 2.61
C GLY A 64 10.37 -7.08 1.10
N LEU A 65 9.37 -6.61 0.33
CA LEU A 65 9.41 -6.67 -1.12
C LEU A 65 10.43 -5.67 -1.69
N ALA A 66 10.46 -4.43 -1.18
CA ALA A 66 11.47 -3.46 -1.59
C ALA A 66 12.89 -3.96 -1.31
N LYS A 67 13.10 -4.61 -0.16
CA LYS A 67 14.38 -5.23 0.21
C LYS A 67 14.75 -6.43 -0.67
N SER A 68 13.76 -7.21 -1.10
CA SER A 68 13.98 -8.35 -1.99
C SER A 68 14.34 -7.93 -3.41
N LEU A 69 13.90 -6.74 -3.83
CA LEU A 69 14.24 -6.14 -5.12
C LEU A 69 15.60 -5.44 -5.12
N GLU A 70 16.14 -5.08 -3.95
CA GLU A 70 17.43 -4.41 -3.79
C GLU A 70 18.56 -4.98 -4.68
N PRO A 71 18.78 -6.32 -4.76
CA PRO A 71 19.86 -6.89 -5.57
C PRO A 71 19.66 -6.76 -7.09
N TYR A 72 18.45 -6.39 -7.53
CA TYR A 72 18.08 -6.26 -8.95
C TYR A 72 17.97 -4.79 -9.40
N LEU A 73 18.16 -3.85 -8.47
CA LEU A 73 17.99 -2.41 -8.67
C LEU A 73 19.32 -1.63 -8.66
N GLU A 74 20.44 -2.34 -8.47
CA GLU A 74 21.81 -1.86 -8.71
C GLU A 74 22.17 -1.86 -10.20
#